data_AF-A0A4R5YL15-F1
#
_entry.id   AF-A0A4R5YL15-F1
#
_cell.length_a   1.000
_cell.length_b   1.000
_cell.length_c   1.000
_cell.angle_alpha   90.00
_cell.angle_beta   90.00
_cell.angle_gamma   90.00
#
_symmetry.space_group_name_H-M   'P 1'
#
loop_
_entity.id
_entity.type
_entity.pdbx_description
1 polymer ?
#
loop_
_entity_poly.entity_id
_entity_poly.type
_entity_poly.pdbx_seq_one_letter_code
_entity_poly.pdbx_strand_id
1 'polypeptide(L)'
;MTAARDDGARSEGADDVIELFVGQVLALYPLRVMGGPTNGLDPPPLRSIFPRSRDPRASVATEQDGARARARTYVVLADAPGHGILTIGDYRVEVVILPLDASTPPQATVFRIASITGRMVTVTGSVIDPLMDAAD
;
A
#
# COMPACT_ATOMS: atom_id res chain seq x y z
N MET A 1 27.50 -47.08 8.91
CA MET A 1 28.29 -45.84 8.99
C MET A 1 28.63 -45.40 7.58
N THR A 2 27.82 -44.51 7.00
CA THR A 2 28.17 -43.69 5.83
C THR A 2 27.15 -42.56 5.72
N ALA A 3 27.65 -41.35 5.56
CA ALA A 3 27.00 -40.08 5.87
C ALA A 3 25.92 -39.66 4.86
N ALA A 4 24.98 -38.87 5.38
CA ALA A 4 23.92 -38.19 4.68
C ALA A 4 24.44 -37.39 3.47
N ARG A 5 23.80 -37.56 2.32
CA ARG A 5 23.74 -36.49 1.31
C ARG A 5 22.63 -35.55 1.73
N ASP A 6 23.05 -34.57 2.49
CA ASP A 6 22.32 -33.33 2.73
C ASP A 6 22.23 -32.60 1.37
N ASP A 7 21.27 -32.99 0.54
CA ASP A 7 20.79 -32.16 -0.57
C ASP A 7 20.02 -31.01 0.07
N GLY A 8 20.79 -30.10 0.68
CA GLY A 8 20.35 -28.76 0.97
C GLY A 8 20.07 -28.09 -0.36
N ALA A 9 18.84 -28.30 -0.86
CA ALA A 9 18.16 -27.34 -1.71
C ALA A 9 18.10 -26.04 -0.89
N ARG A 10 19.21 -25.28 -0.94
CA ARG A 10 19.20 -23.86 -0.69
C ARG A 10 18.29 -23.33 -1.78
N SER A 11 17.00 -23.24 -1.46
CA SER A 11 16.17 -22.21 -2.02
C SER A 11 16.90 -20.94 -1.62
N GLU A 12 17.77 -20.45 -2.51
CA GLU A 12 18.16 -19.05 -2.54
C GLU A 12 16.84 -18.32 -2.73
N GLY A 13 16.14 -18.08 -1.61
CA GLY A 13 15.05 -17.13 -1.58
C GLY A 13 15.67 -15.88 -2.14
N ALA A 14 15.18 -15.46 -3.31
CA ALA A 14 15.42 -14.12 -3.76
C ALA A 14 15.19 -13.24 -2.53
N ASP A 15 16.19 -12.48 -2.12
CA ASP A 15 15.91 -11.23 -1.45
C ASP A 15 14.95 -10.53 -2.42
N ASP A 16 13.65 -10.64 -2.17
CA ASP A 16 12.59 -10.20 -3.09
C ASP A 16 12.63 -8.66 -3.10
N VAL A 17 13.59 -8.13 -3.85
CA VAL A 17 13.75 -6.72 -4.11
C VAL A 17 12.59 -6.33 -5.00
N ILE A 18 11.61 -5.65 -4.41
CA ILE A 18 10.49 -5.10 -5.16
C ILE A 18 10.97 -3.87 -5.92
N GLU A 19 11.03 -3.98 -7.24
CA GLU A 19 11.30 -2.83 -8.11
C GLU A 19 10.07 -1.93 -8.21
N LEU A 20 10.28 -0.62 -8.11
CA LEU A 20 9.21 0.36 -8.16
C LEU A 20 9.33 1.33 -9.34
N PHE A 21 8.27 1.44 -10.13
CA PHE A 21 8.21 2.30 -11.32
C PHE A 21 7.10 3.35 -11.22
N VAL A 22 7.35 4.56 -11.73
CA VAL A 22 6.32 5.60 -11.83
C VAL A 22 5.19 5.13 -12.76
N GLY A 23 3.95 5.41 -12.39
CA GLY A 23 2.75 5.00 -13.13
C GLY A 23 2.25 3.60 -12.77
N GLN A 24 3.07 2.74 -12.16
CA GLN A 24 2.64 1.42 -11.72
C GLN A 24 1.68 1.50 -10.54
N VAL A 25 0.95 0.42 -10.32
CA VAL A 25 0.05 0.29 -9.18
C VAL A 25 0.64 -0.72 -8.18
N LEU A 26 0.55 -0.42 -6.90
CA LEU A 26 1.00 -1.27 -5.79
C LEU A 26 -0.10 -1.38 -4.73
N ALA A 27 0.00 -2.36 -3.84
CA ALA A 27 -0.83 -2.45 -2.65
C ALA A 27 0.01 -2.14 -1.40
N LEU A 28 -0.55 -1.36 -0.47
CA LEU A 28 0.05 -1.12 0.84
C LEU A 28 -0.78 -1.81 1.90
N TYR A 29 -0.16 -2.72 2.65
CA TYR A 29 -0.76 -3.38 3.79
C TYR A 29 -0.32 -2.71 5.10
N PRO A 30 -1.24 -2.13 5.90
CA PRO A 30 -0.87 -1.43 7.12
C PRO A 30 -0.55 -2.40 8.26
N LEU A 31 0.56 -2.18 8.96
CA LEU A 31 0.97 -2.96 10.12
C LEU A 31 0.59 -2.27 11.43
N ARG A 32 1.12 -1.07 11.69
CA ARG A 32 0.89 -0.32 12.93
C ARG A 32 1.14 1.17 12.78
N VAL A 33 0.61 1.95 13.72
CA VAL A 33 0.89 3.39 13.83
C VAL A 33 2.20 3.58 14.60
N MET A 34 3.17 4.24 13.97
CA MET A 34 4.49 4.52 14.52
C MET A 34 4.59 5.90 15.19
N GLY A 35 3.71 6.82 14.80
CA GLY A 35 3.68 8.17 15.32
C GLY A 35 2.40 8.89 14.93
N GLY A 36 2.03 9.90 15.69
CA GLY A 36 0.81 10.67 15.52
C GLY A 36 0.91 12.04 16.19
N PRO A 37 -0.16 12.85 16.15
CA PRO A 37 -0.17 14.17 16.76
C PRO A 37 0.18 14.07 18.25
N THR A 38 1.07 14.95 18.71
CA THR A 38 1.62 14.96 20.08
C THR A 38 0.63 15.46 21.14
N ASN A 39 -0.67 15.47 20.84
CA ASN A 39 -1.72 16.08 21.67
C ASN A 39 -2.08 15.28 22.93
N GLY A 40 -1.31 14.24 23.27
CA GLY A 40 -1.54 13.39 24.44
C GLY A 40 -2.79 12.51 24.35
N LEU A 41 -3.46 12.47 23.20
CA LEU A 41 -4.60 11.60 22.93
C LEU A 41 -4.10 10.25 22.40
N ASP A 42 -4.78 9.17 22.78
CA ASP A 42 -4.52 7.86 22.19
C ASP A 42 -4.71 7.91 20.67
N PRO A 43 -3.79 7.30 19.90
CA PRO A 43 -3.92 7.28 18.45
C PRO A 43 -5.23 6.55 18.07
N PRO A 44 -6.04 7.13 17.16
CA PRO A 44 -7.25 6.47 16.70
C PRO A 44 -6.90 5.13 16.04
N PRO A 45 -7.85 4.18 16.01
CA PRO A 45 -7.58 2.84 15.49
C PRO A 45 -7.07 2.90 14.04
N LEU A 46 -6.10 2.05 13.69
CA LEU A 46 -5.45 2.01 12.36
C LEU A 46 -6.45 2.08 11.19
N ARG A 47 -7.58 1.37 11.32
CA ARG A 47 -8.66 1.32 10.33
C ARG A 47 -9.32 2.67 10.02
N SER A 48 -9.25 3.66 10.91
CA SER A 48 -9.87 4.97 10.74
C SER A 48 -8.93 6.01 10.15
N ILE A 49 -7.61 5.76 10.18
CA ILE A 49 -6.61 6.66 9.59
C ILE A 49 -6.14 6.16 8.24
N PHE A 50 -6.01 4.85 8.06
CA PHE A 50 -5.42 4.30 6.85
C PHE A 50 -6.36 4.52 5.65
N PRO A 51 -5.85 4.98 4.49
CA PRO A 51 -6.67 5.15 3.30
C PRO A 51 -7.29 3.80 2.94
N ARG A 52 -8.54 3.83 2.48
CA ARG A 52 -9.23 2.62 2.00
C ARG A 52 -9.42 2.70 0.51
N SER A 53 -9.25 1.56 -0.15
CA SER A 53 -9.75 1.40 -1.51
C SER A 53 -11.27 1.55 -1.48
N ARG A 54 -11.85 2.32 -2.41
CA ARG A 54 -13.30 2.25 -2.61
C ARG A 54 -13.60 0.85 -3.13
N ASP A 55 -14.54 0.16 -2.50
CA ASP A 55 -15.04 -1.10 -3.05
C ASP A 55 -15.68 -0.79 -4.41
N PRO A 56 -15.16 -1.34 -5.52
CA PRO A 56 -15.72 -1.09 -6.85
C PRO A 56 -17.18 -1.57 -6.97
N ARG A 57 -17.64 -2.47 -6.07
CA ARG A 57 -19.03 -2.94 -5.99
C ARG A 57 -19.93 -2.04 -5.13
N ALA A 58 -19.38 -1.09 -4.39
CA ALA A 58 -20.17 -0.13 -3.60
C ALA A 58 -20.84 0.96 -4.46
N SER A 59 -20.72 0.88 -5.78
CA SER A 59 -21.36 1.76 -6.76
C SER A 59 -22.86 1.51 -6.93
N VAL A 60 -23.62 1.34 -5.84
CA VAL A 60 -25.09 1.33 -5.89
C VAL A 60 -25.69 1.84 -4.57
N ALA A 61 -25.29 3.01 -4.08
CA ALA A 61 -26.15 3.78 -3.19
C ALA A 61 -25.68 5.23 -3.08
N THR A 62 -26.62 6.14 -3.35
CA THR A 62 -26.59 7.58 -3.07
C THR A 62 -25.71 8.45 -3.99
N GLU A 63 -26.35 8.93 -5.07
CA GLU A 63 -26.05 10.16 -5.82
C GLU A 63 -26.12 11.45 -4.96
N GLN A 64 -25.80 11.41 -3.67
CA GLN A 64 -26.01 12.55 -2.77
C GLN A 64 -24.75 13.02 -2.03
N ASP A 65 -23.57 12.73 -2.55
CA ASP A 65 -22.36 13.45 -2.14
C ASP A 65 -21.46 13.72 -3.35
N GLY A 66 -21.87 14.72 -4.14
CA GLY A 66 -21.19 15.23 -5.33
C GLY A 66 -19.86 15.93 -5.06
N ALA A 67 -19.24 15.74 -3.88
CA ALA A 67 -17.82 15.92 -3.76
C ALA A 67 -17.16 14.73 -4.48
N ARG A 68 -16.84 14.90 -5.78
CA ARG A 68 -15.87 14.05 -6.51
C ARG A 68 -14.82 13.61 -5.49
N ALA A 69 -14.80 12.34 -5.12
CA ALA A 69 -13.86 11.83 -4.14
C ALA A 69 -12.47 11.93 -4.78
N ARG A 70 -11.83 13.09 -4.59
CA ARG A 70 -10.55 13.39 -5.20
C ARG A 70 -9.58 12.36 -4.68
N ALA A 71 -8.92 11.67 -5.59
CA ALA A 71 -7.82 10.79 -5.26
C ALA A 71 -6.81 11.59 -4.41
N ARG A 72 -6.60 11.16 -3.17
CA ARG A 72 -5.64 11.79 -2.27
C ARG A 72 -4.25 11.28 -2.59
N THR A 73 -3.27 12.16 -2.46
CA THR A 73 -1.86 11.83 -2.64
C THR A 73 -1.20 11.70 -1.27
N TYR A 74 -0.35 10.70 -1.13
CA TYR A 74 0.36 10.33 0.08
C TYR A 74 1.83 10.11 -0.23
N VAL A 75 2.65 10.11 0.82
CA VAL A 75 4.08 9.84 0.72
C VAL A 75 4.40 8.58 1.50
N VAL A 76 5.11 7.66 0.85
CA VAL A 76 5.70 6.46 1.45
C VAL A 76 7.21 6.65 1.47
N LEU A 77 7.82 6.50 2.63
CA LEU A 77 9.27 6.37 2.76
C LEU A 77 9.64 4.89 2.78
N ALA A 78 10.30 4.39 1.74
CA ALA A 78 10.83 3.03 1.73
C ALA A 78 12.02 2.93 2.69
N ASP A 79 11.90 2.11 3.73
CA ASP A 79 12.90 1.96 4.79
C ASP A 79 13.70 0.65 4.66
N ALA A 80 13.09 -0.40 4.14
CA ALA A 80 13.70 -1.68 3.78
C ALA A 80 13.00 -2.32 2.56
N PRO A 81 13.58 -3.35 1.92
CA PRO A 81 12.92 -4.07 0.83
C PRO A 81 11.52 -4.56 1.25
N GLY A 82 10.49 -4.19 0.49
CA GLY A 82 9.10 -4.55 0.80
C GLY A 82 8.47 -3.86 2.01
N HIS A 83 9.15 -2.91 2.64
CA HIS A 83 8.66 -2.18 3.79
C HIS A 83 8.73 -0.66 3.57
N GLY A 84 7.85 0.06 4.26
CA GLY A 84 7.91 1.51 4.28
C GLY A 84 7.07 2.14 5.36
N ILE A 85 7.14 3.47 5.39
CA ILE A 85 6.36 4.31 6.31
C ILE A 85 5.48 5.24 5.48
N LEU A 86 4.17 5.07 5.55
CA LEU A 86 3.18 5.94 4.93
C LEU A 86 2.85 7.12 5.87
N THR A 87 2.93 8.34 5.34
CA THR A 87 2.50 9.55 6.04
C THR A 87 1.06 9.91 5.68
N ILE A 88 0.20 10.05 6.68
CA ILE A 88 -1.22 10.40 6.54
C ILE A 88 -1.53 11.56 7.49
N GLY A 89 -1.53 12.79 6.98
CA GLY A 89 -1.56 13.97 7.84
C GLY A 89 -0.39 13.92 8.84
N ASP A 90 -0.70 13.99 10.13
CA ASP A 90 0.30 13.92 11.21
C ASP A 90 0.66 12.48 11.63
N TYR A 91 0.05 11.46 11.02
CA TYR A 91 0.29 10.06 11.34
C TYR A 91 1.40 9.46 10.48
N ARG A 92 2.20 8.60 11.10
CA ARG A 92 3.17 7.73 10.44
C ARG A 92 2.75 6.29 10.65
N VAL A 93 2.52 5.57 9.56
CA VAL A 93 2.03 4.18 9.59
C VAL A 93 3.07 3.28 8.92
N GLU A 94 3.49 2.24 9.63
CA GLU A 94 4.33 1.18 9.05
C GLU A 94 3.49 0.34 8.09
N VAL A 95 4.02 0.11 6.88
CA VAL A 95 3.34 -0.62 5.81
C VAL A 95 4.26 -1.68 5.19
N VAL A 96 3.64 -2.76 4.72
CA VAL A 96 4.26 -3.68 3.74
C VAL A 96 3.86 -3.21 2.35
N ILE A 97 4.83 -3.14 1.44
CA ILE A 97 4.64 -2.85 0.03
C ILE A 97 4.47 -4.20 -0.68
N LEU A 98 3.29 -4.41 -1.27
CA LEU A 98 2.95 -5.62 -1.98
C LEU A 98 2.92 -5.34 -3.49
N PRO A 99 3.59 -6.17 -4.31
CA PRO A 99 3.40 -6.13 -5.75
C PRO A 99 1.97 -6.63 -6.08
N LEU A 100 1.39 -6.16 -7.18
CA LEU A 100 -0.02 -6.46 -7.50
C LEU A 100 -0.26 -7.83 -8.12
N ASP A 101 0.79 -8.53 -8.54
CA ASP A 101 0.73 -9.95 -8.91
C ASP A 101 0.53 -10.86 -7.68
N ALA A 102 0.72 -10.34 -6.47
CA ALA A 102 0.39 -11.02 -5.23
C ALA A 102 -1.11 -10.87 -4.89
N SER A 103 -1.67 -11.90 -4.22
CA SER A 103 -3.03 -11.82 -3.70
C SER A 103 -3.15 -10.65 -2.71
N THR A 104 -3.92 -9.62 -3.07
CA THR A 104 -4.06 -8.41 -2.26
C THR A 104 -4.93 -8.70 -1.03
N PRO A 105 -4.39 -8.63 0.20
CA PRO A 105 -5.18 -8.87 1.40
C PRO A 105 -6.31 -7.83 1.53
N PRO A 106 -7.47 -8.18 2.13
CA PRO A 106 -8.60 -7.25 2.27
C PRO A 106 -8.28 -5.95 3.01
N GLN A 107 -7.26 -5.96 3.86
CA GLN A 107 -6.81 -4.79 4.63
C GLN A 107 -5.81 -3.93 3.86
N ALA A 108 -5.26 -4.42 2.75
CA ALA A 108 -4.37 -3.64 1.90
C ALA A 108 -5.17 -2.67 1.02
N THR A 109 -4.56 -1.52 0.71
CA THR A 109 -5.15 -0.54 -0.19
C THR A 109 -4.27 -0.32 -1.39
N VAL A 110 -4.90 -0.19 -2.55
CA VAL A 110 -4.25 -0.04 -3.84
C VAL A 110 -3.96 1.44 -4.13
N PHE A 111 -2.76 1.72 -4.64
CA PHE A 111 -2.32 3.06 -4.99
C PHE A 111 -1.52 3.04 -6.30
N ARG A 112 -1.61 4.13 -7.06
CA ARG A 112 -0.73 4.38 -8.22
C ARG A 112 0.48 5.18 -7.79
N ILE A 113 1.68 4.82 -8.23
CA ILE A 113 2.90 5.60 -8.02
C ILE A 113 2.87 6.84 -8.92
N ALA A 114 2.91 8.02 -8.31
CA ALA A 114 2.95 9.30 -8.99
C ALA A 114 4.37 9.81 -9.23
N SER A 115 5.29 9.61 -8.27
CA SER A 115 6.70 9.97 -8.42
C SER A 115 7.59 9.20 -7.44
N ILE A 116 8.87 9.11 -7.76
CA ILE A 116 9.91 8.50 -6.91
C ILE A 116 11.08 9.50 -6.81
N THR A 117 11.56 9.76 -5.60
CA THR A 117 12.71 10.61 -5.32
C THR A 117 13.55 9.98 -4.21
N GLY A 118 14.63 9.28 -4.60
CA GLY A 118 15.39 8.45 -3.68
C GLY A 118 14.50 7.37 -3.04
N ARG A 119 14.40 7.39 -1.72
CA ARG A 119 13.53 6.47 -0.95
C ARG A 119 12.10 6.97 -0.77
N MET A 120 11.79 8.18 -1.23
CA MET A 120 10.48 8.77 -1.11
C MET A 120 9.63 8.41 -2.34
N VAL A 121 8.51 7.75 -2.12
CA VAL A 121 7.55 7.35 -3.15
C VAL A 121 6.26 8.12 -2.93
N THR A 122 5.88 8.95 -3.88
CA THR A 122 4.57 9.63 -3.87
C THR A 122 3.55 8.72 -4.51
N VAL A 123 2.46 8.43 -3.79
CA VAL A 123 1.40 7.52 -4.25
C VAL A 123 0.05 8.22 -4.21
N THR A 124 -0.78 7.96 -5.21
CA THR A 124 -2.14 8.50 -5.31
C THR A 124 -3.13 7.36 -5.13
N GLY A 125 -4.13 7.54 -4.27
CA GLY A 125 -5.17 6.53 -4.05
C GLY A 125 -5.83 6.15 -5.37
N SER A 126 -5.85 4.87 -5.72
CA SER A 126 -6.47 4.44 -6.97
C SER A 126 -7.99 4.50 -6.79
N VAL A 127 -8.63 5.47 -7.43
CA VAL A 127 -10.03 5.32 -7.81
C VAL A 127 -9.99 4.35 -8.99
N ILE A 128 -10.05 3.04 -8.71
CA ILE A 128 -10.32 2.09 -9.78
C ILE A 128 -11.78 2.34 -10.16
N ASP A 129 -11.99 3.14 -11.20
CA ASP A 129 -13.28 3.25 -11.86
C ASP A 129 -13.28 2.15 -12.94
N PRO A 130 -13.90 0.99 -12.69
CA PRO A 130 -13.84 -0.14 -13.63
C PRO A 130 -14.46 0.17 -15.00
N LEU A 131 -15.17 1.30 -15.13
CA LEU A 131 -15.78 1.72 -16.39
C LEU A 131 -14.82 2.44 -17.35
N MET A 132 -13.66 2.92 -16.90
CA MET A 132 -12.75 3.70 -17.77
C MET A 132 -11.70 2.84 -18.50
N ASP A 133 -11.32 1.67 -17.98
CA ASP A 133 -10.32 0.79 -18.60
C ASP A 133 -10.93 -0.24 -19.59
N ALA A 134 -12.25 -0.19 -19.84
CA ALA A 134 -12.93 -1.09 -20.79
C ALA A 134 -13.24 -0.41 -22.15
N ALA A 135 -12.67 0.78 -22.39
CA ALA A 135 -12.88 1.56 -23.60
C ALA A 135 -11.54 1.99 -24.21
N ASP A 136 -10.72 1.01 -24.61
CA ASP A 136 -9.69 1.15 -25.65
C ASP A 136 -9.46 -0.20 -26.36
#